data_AF-A0A401T007-F1
#
_entry.id   AF-A0A401T007-F1
#
_cell.length_a   1.000
_cell.length_b   1.000
_cell.length_c   1.000
_cell.angle_alpha   90.00
_cell.angle_beta   90.00
_cell.angle_gamma   90.00
#
_symmetry.space_group_name_H-M   'P 1'
#
loop_
_entity.id
_entity.type
_entity.pdbx_description
1 polymer ?
#
loop_
_entity_poly.entity_id
_entity_poly.type
_entity_poly.pdbx_seq_one_letter_code
_entity_poly.pdbx_strand_id
1 'polypeptide(L)'
;MQVTASDADDPTYGSSARLLYTLVEEQDQFTVDLKTGIIRTAVANLDREKKDHYVLVIQAKDMAGQLGGLSGSTTVTITITDINDNPPRFNQKLYQLSMPESAAVGTTVGRVKAEDVDLGLNSEMTYTLKEEDGSDRFSVITDTEAQEGVIILRKPLDFETKRIHSLLLEAVNKHVDPQFENLRSFKDWTSVRVMVKDVNEPPMFISQANVIDVQEDVHVGSVIGSITARDPDITNSPIRYSIDRNTDLERIFNMDANTGDITIAKRLDRETAGWHNLTVIAMEAGR
;
A
#
# COMPACT_ATOMS: atom_id res chain seq x y z
N MET A 1 -9.90 41.03 14.75
CA MET A 1 -9.31 41.28 16.08
C MET A 1 -9.28 42.79 16.34
N GLN A 2 -9.19 43.25 17.58
CA GLN A 2 -9.01 44.67 17.90
C GLN A 2 -7.83 44.85 18.86
N VAL A 3 -7.03 45.88 18.61
CA VAL A 3 -5.98 46.34 19.52
C VAL A 3 -6.41 47.66 20.13
N THR A 4 -6.12 47.84 21.42
CA THR A 4 -6.44 49.06 22.16
C THR A 4 -5.19 49.62 22.82
N ALA A 5 -5.11 50.93 22.88
CA ALA A 5 -4.10 51.70 23.60
C ALA A 5 -4.78 52.86 24.34
N SER A 6 -4.14 53.37 25.39
CA SER A 6 -4.63 54.48 26.20
C SER A 6 -3.59 55.57 26.29
N ASP A 7 -4.03 56.83 26.21
CA ASP A 7 -3.22 58.02 26.45
C ASP A 7 -3.64 58.66 27.79
N ALA A 8 -2.69 59.21 28.53
CA ALA A 8 -2.93 59.82 29.84
C ALA A 8 -3.27 61.32 29.75
N ASP A 9 -3.19 61.93 28.56
CA ASP A 9 -3.54 63.33 28.32
C ASP A 9 -5.03 63.61 28.51
N ASP A 10 -5.36 64.86 28.91
CA ASP A 10 -6.74 65.29 29.15
C ASP A 10 -7.57 65.27 27.84
N PRO A 11 -8.64 64.46 27.74
CA PRO A 11 -9.44 64.34 26.52
C PRO A 11 -10.28 65.59 26.21
N THR A 12 -10.41 66.53 27.15
CA THR A 12 -11.13 67.79 26.96
C THR A 12 -10.27 68.88 26.31
N TYR A 13 -8.95 68.69 26.24
CA TYR A 13 -8.00 69.66 25.70
C TYR A 13 -7.54 69.29 24.28
N GLY A 14 -8.39 69.51 23.28
CA GLY A 14 -8.04 69.34 21.86
C GLY A 14 -8.07 67.88 21.38
N SER A 15 -7.13 67.49 20.51
CA SER A 15 -7.03 66.12 19.96
C SER A 15 -5.85 65.33 20.53
N SER A 16 -5.15 65.82 21.57
CA SER A 16 -3.96 65.17 22.13
C SER A 16 -4.25 63.75 22.60
N ALA A 17 -5.34 63.52 23.34
CA ALA A 17 -5.71 62.18 23.79
C ALA A 17 -6.29 61.25 22.69
N ARG A 18 -6.40 61.70 21.43
CA ARG A 18 -6.90 60.88 20.32
C ARG A 18 -5.76 60.10 19.68
N LEU A 19 -5.87 58.78 19.70
CA LEU A 19 -4.89 57.87 19.13
C LEU A 19 -5.29 57.46 17.71
N LEU A 20 -4.29 57.40 16.82
CA LEU A 20 -4.41 56.80 15.50
C LEU A 20 -3.57 55.52 15.43
N TYR A 21 -4.16 54.46 14.89
CA TYR A 21 -3.53 53.15 14.77
C TYR A 21 -3.00 52.92 13.35
N THR A 22 -1.75 52.53 13.23
CA THR A 22 -1.10 52.23 11.94
C THR A 22 -0.26 50.97 12.03
N LEU A 23 -0.05 50.31 10.89
CA LEU A 23 0.96 49.25 10.77
C LEU A 23 2.32 49.93 10.54
N VAL A 24 3.33 49.52 11.31
CA VAL A 24 4.70 50.04 11.14
C VAL A 24 5.30 49.57 9.82
N GLU A 25 5.03 48.33 9.44
CA GLU A 25 5.35 47.76 8.13
C GLU A 25 4.05 47.27 7.48
N GLU A 26 3.78 47.74 6.27
CA GLU A 26 2.60 47.31 5.51
C GLU A 26 2.73 45.84 5.12
N GLN A 27 1.65 45.08 5.34
CA GLN A 27 1.51 43.70 4.90
C GLN A 27 0.20 43.61 4.12
N ASP A 28 0.26 43.25 2.84
CA ASP A 28 -0.89 43.27 1.92
C ASP A 28 -2.09 42.44 2.42
N GLN A 29 -1.84 41.50 3.32
CA GLN A 29 -2.84 40.57 3.86
C GLN A 29 -3.72 41.20 4.95
N PHE A 30 -3.27 42.28 5.60
CA PHE A 30 -3.96 42.84 6.76
C PHE A 30 -4.02 44.36 6.72
N THR A 31 -5.13 44.90 7.21
CA THR A 31 -5.32 46.34 7.42
C THR A 31 -5.71 46.60 8.87
N VAL A 32 -5.35 47.77 9.39
CA VAL A 32 -5.81 48.27 10.69
C VAL A 32 -6.67 49.50 10.48
N ASP A 33 -7.86 49.51 11.07
CA ASP A 33 -8.70 50.69 11.07
C ASP A 33 -8.06 51.79 11.93
N LEU A 34 -7.80 52.94 11.29
CA LEU A 34 -7.03 54.05 11.85
C LEU A 34 -7.58 54.57 13.18
N LYS A 35 -8.89 54.47 13.42
CA LYS A 35 -9.55 55.08 14.60
C LYS A 35 -9.88 54.07 15.67
N THR A 36 -10.21 52.84 15.28
CA THR A 36 -10.72 51.81 16.19
C THR A 36 -9.68 50.78 16.59
N GLY A 37 -8.57 50.68 15.83
CA GLY A 37 -7.56 49.63 16.05
C GLY A 37 -8.04 48.24 15.65
N ILE A 38 -9.15 48.13 14.91
CA ILE A 38 -9.67 46.85 14.41
C ILE A 38 -8.78 46.38 13.25
N ILE A 39 -8.22 45.18 13.40
CA ILE A 39 -7.46 44.50 12.36
C ILE A 39 -8.42 43.64 11.52
N ARG A 40 -8.35 43.81 10.20
CA ARG A 40 -9.12 43.07 9.20
C ARG A 40 -8.20 42.42 8.19
N THR A 41 -8.64 41.28 7.66
CA THR A 41 -8.04 40.71 6.46
C THR A 41 -8.31 41.64 5.27
N ALA A 42 -7.30 41.90 4.46
CA ALA A 42 -7.38 42.72 3.26
C ALA A 42 -7.44 41.88 1.97
N VAL A 43 -7.06 40.61 2.07
CA VAL A 43 -7.18 39.62 0.99
C VAL A 43 -8.33 38.65 1.25
N ALA A 44 -8.88 38.10 0.18
CA ALA A 44 -9.99 37.14 0.26
C ALA A 44 -9.54 35.79 0.86
N ASN A 45 -8.36 35.31 0.48
CA ASN A 45 -7.88 33.98 0.84
C ASN A 45 -6.49 34.07 1.48
N LEU A 46 -6.38 33.59 2.71
CA LEU A 46 -5.13 33.26 3.36
C LEU A 46 -4.91 31.77 3.21
N ASP A 47 -3.66 31.37 2.99
CA ASP A 47 -3.26 30.02 2.67
C ASP A 47 -2.10 29.67 3.60
N ARG A 48 -2.32 28.65 4.45
CA ARG A 48 -1.39 28.29 5.52
C ARG A 48 -0.16 27.62 4.93
N GLU A 49 -0.32 26.83 3.87
CA GLU A 49 0.71 26.11 3.13
C GLU A 49 1.71 27.10 2.50
N LYS A 50 1.25 28.31 2.17
CA LYS A 50 2.12 29.42 1.75
C LYS A 50 2.78 30.15 2.92
N LYS A 51 2.01 30.51 3.95
CA LYS A 51 2.51 31.23 5.13
C LYS A 51 1.58 31.03 6.33
N ASP A 52 2.09 30.34 7.34
CA ASP A 52 1.34 29.88 8.52
C ASP A 52 1.20 30.93 9.63
N HIS A 53 1.98 32.01 9.62
CA HIS A 53 1.84 33.10 10.58
C HIS A 53 2.33 34.45 10.05
N TYR A 54 1.81 35.51 10.67
CA TYR A 54 2.16 36.90 10.40
C TYR A 54 2.45 37.62 11.72
N VAL A 55 3.50 38.43 11.73
CA VAL A 55 3.86 39.27 12.87
C VAL A 55 3.63 40.71 12.47
N LEU A 56 2.61 41.33 13.05
CA LEU A 56 2.23 42.73 12.78
C LEU A 56 2.73 43.61 13.92
N VAL A 57 3.45 44.67 13.60
CA VAL A 57 3.80 45.72 14.56
C VAL A 57 2.82 46.87 14.38
N ILE A 58 2.01 47.12 15.41
CA ILE A 58 0.97 48.16 15.39
C ILE A 58 1.44 49.32 16.25
N GLN A 59 1.44 50.50 15.66
CA GLN A 59 1.76 51.75 16.32
C GLN A 59 0.47 52.52 16.63
N ALA A 60 0.30 52.92 17.89
CA ALA A 60 -0.67 53.91 18.31
C ALA A 60 0.06 55.25 18.50
N LYS A 61 -0.39 56.28 17.80
CA LYS A 61 0.23 57.61 17.83
C LYS A 61 -0.78 58.67 18.25
N ASP A 62 -0.40 59.51 19.20
CA ASP A 62 -1.22 60.64 19.63
C ASP A 62 -1.31 61.72 18.53
N MET A 63 -2.37 62.53 18.57
CA MET A 63 -2.55 63.65 17.64
C MET A 63 -2.12 64.99 18.29
N ALA A 64 -0.90 65.07 18.83
CA ALA A 64 -0.33 66.31 19.37
C ALA A 64 0.17 67.29 18.28
N GLY A 65 -0.72 67.80 17.43
CA GLY A 65 -0.53 69.02 16.63
C GLY A 65 0.82 69.16 15.88
N GLN A 66 1.33 70.40 15.76
CA GLN A 66 2.55 70.75 14.99
C GLN A 66 3.89 70.24 15.57
N LEU A 67 3.88 69.60 16.74
CA LEU A 67 5.11 69.15 17.42
C LEU A 67 5.48 67.68 17.13
N GLY A 68 4.60 66.94 16.46
CA GLY A 68 4.79 65.52 16.17
C GLY A 68 4.45 64.66 17.38
N GLY A 69 3.34 63.93 17.31
CA GLY A 69 2.84 63.13 18.42
C GLY A 69 3.77 62.01 18.88
N LEU A 70 3.65 61.61 20.15
CA LEU A 70 4.32 60.45 20.71
C LEU A 70 3.64 59.16 20.21
N SER A 71 4.42 58.08 20.19
CA SER A 71 3.93 56.80 19.70
C SER A 71 4.35 55.65 20.59
N GLY A 72 3.43 54.71 20.83
CA GLY A 72 3.73 53.39 21.39
C GLY A 72 3.48 52.31 20.35
N SER A 73 4.21 51.20 20.42
CA SER A 73 4.03 50.06 19.52
C SER A 73 3.82 48.75 20.27
N THR A 74 2.99 47.87 19.72
CA THR A 74 2.83 46.50 20.19
C THR A 74 2.96 45.51 19.04
N THR A 75 3.28 44.26 19.36
CA THR A 75 3.41 43.18 18.38
C THR A 75 2.22 42.24 18.49
N VAL A 76 1.56 41.97 17.36
CA VAL A 76 0.46 41.00 17.24
C VAL A 76 0.93 39.85 16.36
N THR A 77 0.91 38.64 16.89
CA THR A 77 1.16 37.42 16.11
C THR A 77 -0.18 36.83 15.68
N ILE A 78 -0.39 36.70 14.38
CA ILE A 78 -1.56 36.07 13.78
C ILE A 78 -1.13 34.72 13.24
N THR A 79 -1.65 33.63 13.81
CA THR A 79 -1.46 32.27 13.29
C THR A 79 -2.62 31.93 12.37
N ILE A 80 -2.32 31.37 11.20
CA ILE A 80 -3.31 30.86 10.25
C ILE A 80 -3.62 29.42 10.61
N THR A 81 -4.90 29.12 10.82
CA THR A 81 -5.36 27.75 11.07
C THR A 81 -5.47 27.00 9.76
N ASP A 82 -5.11 25.72 9.80
CA ASP A 82 -5.19 24.81 8.67
C ASP A 82 -6.65 24.55 8.25
N ILE A 83 -6.86 24.38 6.95
CA ILE A 83 -8.09 23.86 6.35
C ILE A 83 -7.70 22.68 5.47
N ASN A 84 -8.57 21.69 5.34
CA ASN A 84 -8.33 20.56 4.46
C ASN A 84 -8.65 20.99 3.03
N ASP A 85 -7.63 21.47 2.31
CA ASP A 85 -7.76 21.93 0.93
C ASP A 85 -6.76 21.28 -0.03
N ASN A 86 -5.88 20.40 0.46
CA ASN A 86 -4.96 19.64 -0.36
C ASN A 86 -5.31 18.15 -0.41
N PRO A 87 -5.24 17.52 -1.59
CA PRO A 87 -5.40 16.08 -1.67
C PRO A 87 -4.12 15.33 -1.32
N PRO A 88 -4.27 14.10 -0.77
CA PRO A 88 -3.15 13.19 -0.64
C PRO A 88 -2.58 12.88 -2.03
N ARG A 89 -1.27 12.72 -2.13
CA ARG A 89 -0.58 12.41 -3.40
C ARG A 89 0.41 11.28 -3.21
N PHE A 90 0.25 10.22 -4.01
CA PHE A 90 1.26 9.17 -4.04
C PHE A 90 2.57 9.68 -4.63
N ASN A 91 3.69 9.30 -4.01
CA ASN A 91 5.04 9.64 -4.51
C ASN A 91 5.39 8.94 -5.84
N GLN A 92 4.65 7.89 -6.20
CA GLN A 92 4.82 7.10 -7.42
C GLN A 92 3.47 6.79 -8.02
N LYS A 93 3.38 6.76 -9.36
CA LYS A 93 2.17 6.32 -10.09
C LYS A 93 2.10 4.81 -10.28
N LEU A 94 3.24 4.13 -10.17
CA LEU A 94 3.35 2.67 -10.24
C LEU A 94 4.41 2.18 -9.25
N TYR A 95 4.01 1.30 -8.36
CA TYR A 95 4.93 0.55 -7.49
C TYR A 95 5.14 -0.84 -8.07
N GLN A 96 6.39 -1.28 -8.15
CA GLN A 96 6.75 -2.62 -8.60
C GLN A 96 7.33 -3.39 -7.42
N LEU A 97 6.59 -4.39 -6.96
CA LEU A 97 6.95 -5.25 -5.84
C LEU A 97 7.16 -6.68 -6.35
N SER A 98 7.89 -7.49 -5.60
CA SER A 98 8.06 -8.90 -5.92
C SER A 98 8.03 -9.77 -4.67
N MET A 99 7.42 -10.94 -4.76
CA MET A 99 7.29 -11.88 -3.64
C MET A 99 7.43 -13.31 -4.15
N PRO A 100 8.19 -14.19 -3.47
CA PRO A 100 8.22 -15.61 -3.81
C PRO A 100 6.85 -16.25 -3.62
N GLU A 101 6.51 -17.23 -4.44
CA GLU A 101 5.23 -17.94 -4.28
C GLU A 101 5.12 -18.69 -2.95
N SER A 102 6.26 -19.16 -2.43
CA SER A 102 6.40 -19.80 -1.13
C SER A 102 6.20 -18.85 0.06
N ALA A 103 5.87 -17.57 -0.17
CA ALA A 103 5.64 -16.60 0.89
C ALA A 103 4.44 -17.00 1.76
N ALA A 104 4.64 -17.00 3.08
CA ALA A 104 3.57 -17.31 4.01
C ALA A 104 2.46 -16.24 3.99
N VAL A 105 1.22 -16.67 4.17
CA VAL A 105 0.09 -15.76 4.39
C VAL A 105 0.34 -14.91 5.64
N GLY A 106 0.04 -13.63 5.56
CA GLY A 106 0.30 -12.63 6.60
C GLY A 106 1.62 -11.88 6.43
N THR A 107 2.46 -12.26 5.46
CA THR A 107 3.70 -11.53 5.14
C THR A 107 3.43 -10.17 4.51
N THR A 108 4.28 -9.20 4.83
CA THR A 108 4.28 -7.87 4.18
C THR A 108 4.90 -7.97 2.80
N VAL A 109 4.14 -7.58 1.78
CA VAL A 109 4.59 -7.56 0.37
C VAL A 109 5.41 -6.30 0.08
N GLY A 110 4.98 -5.18 0.64
CA GLY A 110 5.65 -3.89 0.50
C GLY A 110 4.83 -2.77 1.13
N ARG A 111 5.36 -1.55 1.01
CA ARG A 111 4.72 -0.33 1.53
C ARG A 111 4.56 0.68 0.41
N VAL A 112 3.47 1.43 0.46
CA VAL A 112 3.21 2.57 -0.41
C VAL A 112 3.06 3.82 0.45
N LYS A 113 3.38 4.98 -0.13
CA LYS A 113 3.31 6.25 0.57
C LYS A 113 2.64 7.31 -0.29
N ALA A 114 1.61 7.92 0.29
CA ALA A 114 1.05 9.18 -0.14
C ALA A 114 1.45 10.28 0.87
N GLU A 115 1.49 11.51 0.40
CA GLU A 115 1.80 12.69 1.19
C GLU A 115 0.67 13.70 1.04
N ASP A 116 0.27 14.30 2.15
CA ASP A 116 -0.72 15.36 2.25
C ASP A 116 -0.03 16.54 2.98
N VAL A 117 -0.14 17.75 2.43
CA VAL A 117 0.62 18.92 2.90
C VAL A 117 -0.09 19.69 4.01
N ASP A 118 -1.34 19.33 4.27
CA ASP A 118 -2.18 19.87 5.34
C ASP A 118 -1.68 19.39 6.73
N LEU A 119 -2.35 19.77 7.82
CA LEU A 119 -1.88 19.48 9.18
C LEU A 119 -2.84 18.65 10.02
N GLY A 120 -2.27 17.74 10.82
CA GLY A 120 -3.02 16.96 11.80
C GLY A 120 -4.08 16.08 11.12
N LEU A 121 -5.33 16.19 11.58
CA LEU A 121 -6.46 15.43 11.02
C LEU A 121 -6.69 15.74 9.53
N ASN A 122 -6.34 16.95 9.09
CA ASN A 122 -6.45 17.37 7.70
C ASN A 122 -5.37 16.76 6.81
N SER A 123 -4.42 16.01 7.37
CA SER A 123 -3.42 15.22 6.61
C SER A 123 -3.52 13.71 6.86
N GLU A 124 -4.47 13.29 7.72
CA GLU A 124 -4.58 11.89 8.12
C GLU A 124 -5.23 11.06 7.02
N MET A 125 -4.44 10.15 6.46
CA MET A 125 -4.85 9.34 5.33
C MET A 125 -5.20 7.91 5.74
N THR A 126 -6.12 7.32 4.99
CA THR A 126 -6.39 5.88 5.04
C THR A 126 -6.18 5.27 3.66
N TYR A 127 -5.57 4.10 3.63
CA TYR A 127 -5.30 3.34 2.42
C TYR A 127 -6.34 2.24 2.24
N THR A 128 -6.86 2.10 1.03
CA THR A 128 -7.78 1.01 0.67
C THR A 128 -7.39 0.39 -0.67
N LEU A 129 -7.64 -0.90 -0.79
CA LEU A 129 -7.48 -1.63 -2.03
C LEU A 129 -8.84 -1.60 -2.75
N LYS A 130 -8.87 -1.09 -3.98
CA LYS A 130 -10.08 -1.17 -4.81
C LYS A 130 -10.27 -2.60 -5.31
N GLU A 131 -11.53 -2.96 -5.59
CA GLU A 131 -11.87 -4.25 -6.19
C GLU A 131 -11.26 -4.34 -7.59
N GLU A 132 -10.10 -4.98 -7.64
CA GLU A 132 -9.29 -5.21 -8.83
C GLU A 132 -8.69 -6.62 -8.77
N ASP A 133 -7.89 -6.93 -9.78
CA ASP A 133 -7.14 -8.17 -9.85
C ASP A 133 -6.24 -8.40 -8.62
N GLY A 134 -6.50 -9.48 -7.88
CA GLY A 134 -5.75 -9.84 -6.67
C GLY A 134 -6.32 -9.26 -5.37
N SER A 135 -7.44 -8.52 -5.42
CA SER A 135 -8.16 -8.04 -4.22
C SER A 135 -8.59 -9.17 -3.27
N ASP A 136 -8.68 -10.41 -3.75
CA ASP A 136 -8.95 -11.59 -2.95
C ASP A 136 -7.69 -12.19 -2.28
N ARG A 137 -6.49 -11.84 -2.76
CA ARG A 137 -5.20 -12.36 -2.26
C ARG A 137 -4.40 -11.34 -1.47
N PHE A 138 -4.64 -10.05 -1.65
CA PHE A 138 -3.93 -8.98 -0.97
C PHE A 138 -4.90 -8.12 -0.16
N SER A 139 -4.38 -7.53 0.91
CA SER A 139 -5.07 -6.47 1.66
C SER A 139 -4.09 -5.34 1.95
N VAL A 140 -4.60 -4.16 2.23
CA VAL A 140 -3.79 -3.04 2.71
C VAL A 140 -4.23 -2.66 4.13
N ILE A 141 -3.26 -2.36 4.99
CA ILE A 141 -3.50 -1.73 6.29
C ILE A 141 -2.87 -0.33 6.27
N THR A 142 -3.45 0.58 7.05
CA THR A 142 -2.89 1.93 7.23
C THR A 142 -1.98 1.92 8.44
N ASP A 143 -0.71 2.27 8.24
CA ASP A 143 0.24 2.59 9.30
C ASP A 143 0.17 4.09 9.55
N THR A 144 -0.51 4.48 10.62
CA THR A 144 -0.74 5.89 10.97
C THR A 144 0.50 6.59 11.51
N GLU A 145 1.47 5.85 12.05
CA GLU A 145 2.72 6.44 12.55
C GLU A 145 3.65 6.79 11.38
N ALA A 146 3.78 5.88 10.41
CA ALA A 146 4.58 6.10 9.22
C ALA A 146 3.86 6.89 8.11
N GLN A 147 2.52 7.03 8.21
CA GLN A 147 1.63 7.51 7.15
C GLN A 147 1.76 6.68 5.86
N GLU A 148 1.87 5.36 6.00
CA GLU A 148 2.11 4.42 4.90
C GLU A 148 0.98 3.39 4.76
N GLY A 149 0.75 2.94 3.53
CA GLY A 149 -0.10 1.79 3.24
C GLY A 149 0.75 0.51 3.21
N VAL A 150 0.50 -0.44 4.11
CA VAL A 150 1.24 -1.71 4.16
C VAL A 150 0.43 -2.80 3.47
N ILE A 151 0.97 -3.36 2.40
CA ILE A 151 0.34 -4.42 1.62
C ILE A 151 0.69 -5.77 2.23
N ILE A 152 -0.33 -6.59 2.51
CA ILE A 152 -0.22 -7.88 3.20
C ILE A 152 -0.81 -8.98 2.32
N LEU A 153 -0.10 -10.11 2.23
CA LEU A 153 -0.57 -11.32 1.58
C LEU A 153 -1.64 -12.03 2.44
N ARG A 154 -2.80 -12.35 1.86
CA ARG A 154 -3.95 -12.98 2.51
C ARG A 154 -4.26 -14.39 2.02
N LYS A 155 -3.82 -14.76 0.82
CA LYS A 155 -3.92 -16.11 0.28
C LYS A 155 -2.57 -16.54 -0.31
N PRO A 156 -2.27 -17.84 -0.38
CA PRO A 156 -1.06 -18.32 -1.04
C PRO A 156 -0.94 -17.80 -2.47
N LEU A 157 0.30 -17.67 -2.93
CA LEU A 157 0.62 -17.38 -4.33
C LEU A 157 0.96 -18.69 -5.04
N ASP A 158 0.90 -18.64 -6.36
CA ASP A 158 1.19 -19.77 -7.25
C ASP A 158 1.66 -19.15 -8.58
N PHE A 159 2.94 -19.34 -8.89
CA PHE A 159 3.60 -18.75 -10.03
C PHE A 159 3.06 -19.32 -11.35
N GLU A 160 2.76 -20.61 -11.39
CA GLU A 160 2.22 -21.34 -12.54
C GLU A 160 0.83 -20.86 -12.89
N THR A 161 0.00 -20.58 -11.88
CA THR A 161 -1.34 -20.04 -12.07
C THR A 161 -1.29 -18.56 -12.45
N LYS A 162 -0.51 -17.75 -11.73
CA LYS A 162 -0.50 -16.30 -11.96
C LYS A 162 0.78 -15.60 -11.50
N ARG A 163 1.52 -15.07 -12.48
CA ARG A 163 2.82 -14.41 -12.27
C ARG A 163 2.74 -12.94 -11.87
N ILE A 164 1.64 -12.26 -12.20
CA ILE A 164 1.52 -10.80 -11.98
C ILE A 164 0.12 -10.50 -11.45
N HIS A 165 0.07 -9.79 -10.31
CA HIS A 165 -1.14 -9.18 -9.78
C HIS A 165 -1.07 -7.66 -9.92
N SER A 166 -2.15 -7.07 -10.45
CA SER A 166 -2.26 -5.62 -10.64
C SER A 166 -3.30 -5.05 -9.70
N LEU A 167 -2.83 -4.35 -8.69
CA LEU A 167 -3.63 -3.75 -7.63
C LEU A 167 -3.84 -2.26 -7.91
N LEU A 168 -5.03 -1.74 -7.59
CA LEU A 168 -5.30 -0.30 -7.55
C LEU A 168 -5.49 0.11 -6.09
N LEU A 169 -4.56 0.91 -5.57
CA LEU A 169 -4.63 1.44 -4.22
C LEU A 169 -5.18 2.86 -4.25
N GLU A 170 -6.04 3.18 -3.29
CA GLU A 170 -6.59 4.50 -3.03
C GLU A 170 -6.07 5.01 -1.69
N ALA A 171 -5.55 6.24 -1.67
CA ALA A 171 -5.32 7.00 -0.45
C ALA A 171 -6.46 8.02 -0.32
N VAL A 172 -7.10 8.06 0.85
CA VAL A 172 -8.18 9.00 1.14
C VAL A 172 -7.88 9.74 2.43
N ASN A 173 -7.92 11.06 2.34
CA ASN A 173 -8.10 11.91 3.50
C ASN A 173 -9.59 11.92 3.86
N LYS A 174 -9.93 11.39 5.03
CA LYS A 174 -11.34 11.23 5.45
C LYS A 174 -11.86 12.44 6.20
N HIS A 175 -10.99 13.34 6.64
CA HIS A 175 -11.46 14.57 7.25
C HIS A 175 -12.18 15.39 6.19
N VAL A 176 -13.28 16.03 6.57
CA VAL A 176 -14.02 16.92 5.69
C VAL A 176 -14.34 18.13 6.52
N ASP A 177 -13.82 19.28 6.12
CA ASP A 177 -14.20 20.51 6.80
C ASP A 177 -15.69 20.77 6.58
N PRO A 178 -16.43 21.26 7.60
CA PRO A 178 -17.84 21.62 7.46
C PRO A 178 -18.13 22.57 6.29
N GLN A 179 -17.21 23.48 6.01
CA GLN A 179 -17.28 24.42 4.89
C GLN A 179 -17.20 23.74 3.51
N PHE A 180 -16.69 22.51 3.48
CA PHE A 180 -16.46 21.69 2.30
C PHE A 180 -17.29 20.39 2.31
N GLU A 181 -18.33 20.28 3.13
CA GLU A 181 -19.20 19.09 3.21
C GLU A 181 -19.78 18.65 1.85
N ASN A 182 -19.95 19.59 0.92
CA ASN A 182 -20.44 19.33 -0.44
C ASN A 182 -19.34 18.91 -1.42
N LEU A 183 -18.06 18.99 -1.02
CA LEU A 183 -16.93 18.54 -1.82
C LEU A 183 -16.71 17.04 -1.60
N ARG A 184 -16.23 16.36 -2.65
CA ARG A 184 -15.83 14.96 -2.54
C ARG A 184 -14.59 14.89 -1.65
N SER A 185 -14.50 13.89 -0.78
CA SER A 185 -13.26 13.62 -0.01
C SER A 185 -12.05 13.62 -0.93
N PHE A 186 -10.95 14.19 -0.48
CA PHE A 186 -9.74 14.23 -1.28
C PHE A 186 -9.09 12.85 -1.37
N LYS A 187 -8.75 12.45 -2.60
CA LYS A 187 -8.25 11.11 -2.93
C LYS A 187 -7.20 11.18 -4.02
N ASP A 188 -6.30 10.22 -4.00
CA ASP A 188 -5.45 9.86 -5.14
C ASP A 188 -5.37 8.35 -5.25
N TRP A 189 -4.93 7.88 -6.41
CA TRP A 189 -4.79 6.46 -6.71
C TRP A 189 -3.41 6.15 -7.27
N THR A 190 -2.93 4.94 -6.99
CA THR A 190 -1.71 4.40 -7.59
C THR A 190 -1.91 2.94 -8.01
N SER A 191 -1.20 2.53 -9.05
CA SER A 191 -1.10 1.12 -9.40
C SER A 191 0.04 0.46 -8.62
N VAL A 192 -0.17 -0.78 -8.20
CA VAL A 192 0.86 -1.63 -7.62
C VAL A 192 0.90 -2.94 -8.39
N ARG A 193 2.07 -3.28 -8.94
CA ARG A 193 2.30 -4.54 -9.63
C ARG A 193 3.11 -5.46 -8.72
N VAL A 194 2.50 -6.56 -8.30
CA VAL A 194 3.18 -7.61 -7.53
C VAL A 194 3.58 -8.71 -8.49
N MET A 195 4.89 -8.92 -8.64
CA MET A 195 5.47 -9.99 -9.44
C MET A 195 5.73 -11.21 -8.54
N VAL A 196 5.13 -12.33 -8.89
CA VAL A 196 5.40 -13.61 -8.22
C VAL A 196 6.72 -14.16 -8.73
N LYS A 197 7.60 -14.57 -7.83
CA LYS A 197 8.84 -15.26 -8.17
C LYS A 197 8.64 -16.75 -7.99
N ASP A 198 8.98 -17.48 -9.04
CA ASP A 198 9.07 -18.92 -9.10
C ASP A 198 10.02 -19.45 -8.00
N VAL A 199 9.58 -20.47 -7.28
CA VAL A 199 10.33 -21.18 -6.25
C VAL A 199 10.24 -22.67 -6.54
N ASN A 200 11.40 -23.32 -6.67
CA ASN A 200 11.49 -24.73 -7.01
C ASN A 200 10.53 -25.62 -6.19
N GLU A 201 9.64 -26.30 -6.90
CA GLU A 201 8.66 -27.24 -6.36
C GLU A 201 8.99 -28.68 -6.77
N PRO A 202 8.57 -29.70 -6.01
CA PRO A 202 8.75 -31.09 -6.42
C PRO A 202 7.86 -31.46 -7.62
N PRO A 203 8.25 -32.46 -8.43
CA PRO A 203 7.45 -32.91 -9.55
C PRO A 203 6.10 -33.49 -9.10
N MET A 204 5.05 -33.15 -9.83
CA MET A 204 3.67 -33.61 -9.61
C MET A 204 3.25 -34.64 -10.67
N PHE A 205 2.63 -35.73 -10.25
CA PHE A 205 2.06 -36.71 -11.19
C PHE A 205 0.86 -36.12 -11.93
N ILE A 206 0.81 -36.34 -13.24
CA ILE A 206 -0.29 -35.91 -14.14
C ILE A 206 -1.14 -37.07 -14.62
N SER A 207 -0.72 -38.32 -14.42
CA SER A 207 -1.46 -39.50 -14.86
C SER A 207 -2.79 -39.64 -14.11
N GLN A 208 -3.90 -39.71 -14.86
CA GLN A 208 -5.26 -39.80 -14.31
C GLN A 208 -5.66 -41.22 -13.86
N ALA A 209 -4.91 -42.25 -14.28
CA ALA A 209 -5.23 -43.65 -13.96
C ALA A 209 -4.42 -44.12 -12.74
N ASN A 210 -5.07 -44.18 -11.58
CA ASN A 210 -4.54 -44.81 -10.37
C ASN A 210 -4.66 -46.36 -10.39
N VAL A 211 -5.25 -46.91 -11.46
CA VAL A 211 -5.52 -48.33 -11.63
C VAL A 211 -5.14 -48.71 -13.06
N ILE A 212 -4.36 -49.79 -13.17
CA ILE A 212 -3.98 -50.41 -14.44
C ILE A 212 -4.54 -51.82 -14.42
N ASP A 213 -5.49 -52.11 -15.31
CA ASP A 213 -6.00 -53.46 -15.50
C ASP A 213 -5.07 -54.23 -16.45
N VAL A 214 -4.63 -55.41 -16.01
CA VAL A 214 -3.69 -56.26 -16.76
C VAL A 214 -4.18 -57.71 -16.74
N GLN A 215 -4.00 -58.42 -17.85
CA GLN A 215 -4.28 -59.86 -17.94
C GLN A 215 -3.11 -60.65 -17.35
N GLU A 216 -3.39 -61.74 -16.64
CA GLU A 216 -2.34 -62.53 -15.97
C GLU A 216 -1.42 -63.29 -16.95
N ASP A 217 -1.89 -63.57 -18.17
CA ASP A 217 -1.16 -64.26 -19.24
C ASP A 217 -0.19 -63.35 -20.01
N VAL A 218 -0.12 -62.09 -19.62
CA VAL A 218 0.80 -61.10 -20.17
C VAL A 218 2.26 -61.57 -20.06
N HIS A 219 3.04 -61.29 -21.11
CA HIS A 219 4.41 -61.76 -21.18
C HIS A 219 5.32 -60.92 -20.30
N VAL A 220 6.29 -61.55 -19.64
CA VAL A 220 7.39 -60.85 -18.95
C VAL A 220 8.11 -59.94 -19.96
N GLY A 221 8.31 -58.68 -19.58
CA GLY A 221 8.87 -57.61 -20.40
C GLY A 221 7.82 -56.72 -21.08
N SER A 222 6.54 -57.10 -21.06
CA SER A 222 5.47 -56.28 -21.65
C SER A 222 5.27 -54.99 -20.85
N VAL A 223 5.07 -53.87 -21.55
CA VAL A 223 4.65 -52.60 -20.95
C VAL A 223 3.16 -52.69 -20.64
N ILE A 224 2.80 -52.44 -19.38
CA ILE A 224 1.41 -52.55 -18.90
C ILE A 224 0.76 -51.20 -18.65
N GLY A 225 1.56 -50.15 -18.56
CA GLY A 225 1.10 -48.78 -18.40
C GLY A 225 2.29 -47.84 -18.28
N SER A 226 1.99 -46.56 -18.15
CA SER A 226 3.00 -45.51 -18.01
C SER A 226 2.51 -44.48 -17.01
N ILE A 227 3.40 -44.04 -16.11
CA ILE A 227 3.13 -42.98 -15.16
C ILE A 227 3.96 -41.78 -15.54
N THR A 228 3.30 -40.62 -15.65
CA THR A 228 3.95 -39.37 -16.04
C THR A 228 3.79 -38.34 -14.94
N ALA A 229 4.87 -37.60 -14.70
CA ALA A 229 4.93 -36.44 -13.84
C ALA A 229 5.41 -35.22 -14.64
N ARG A 230 5.11 -34.04 -14.12
CA ARG A 230 5.62 -32.77 -14.60
C ARG A 230 6.22 -32.00 -13.42
N ASP A 231 7.23 -31.23 -13.71
CA ASP A 231 7.75 -30.22 -12.82
C ASP A 231 6.99 -28.93 -13.14
N PRO A 232 6.31 -28.29 -12.16
CA PRO A 232 5.58 -27.06 -12.40
C PRO A 232 6.50 -25.87 -12.71
N ASP A 233 7.76 -25.90 -12.26
CA ASP A 233 8.71 -24.78 -12.35
C ASP A 233 8.98 -24.33 -13.79
N ILE A 234 9.40 -23.07 -13.98
CA ILE A 234 9.79 -22.56 -15.31
C ILE A 234 11.02 -23.28 -15.88
N THR A 235 11.87 -23.83 -15.01
CA THR A 235 13.05 -24.59 -15.40
C THR A 235 12.72 -26.07 -15.48
N ASN A 236 12.62 -26.61 -16.69
CA ASN A 236 12.43 -28.04 -16.90
C ASN A 236 13.66 -28.85 -16.45
N SER A 237 13.65 -29.33 -15.21
CA SER A 237 14.54 -30.40 -14.74
C SER A 237 14.10 -31.74 -15.36
N PRO A 238 15.02 -32.61 -15.80
CA PRO A 238 14.64 -33.94 -16.28
C PRO A 238 14.09 -34.76 -15.11
N ILE A 239 12.89 -35.32 -15.25
CA ILE A 239 12.30 -36.18 -14.21
C ILE A 239 12.84 -37.61 -14.33
N ARG A 240 13.05 -38.25 -13.18
CA ARG A 240 13.38 -39.67 -13.05
C ARG A 240 12.31 -40.40 -12.26
N TYR A 241 11.93 -41.58 -12.75
CA TYR A 241 10.90 -42.42 -12.14
C TYR A 241 11.50 -43.66 -11.46
N SER A 242 10.88 -44.09 -10.37
CA SER A 242 11.22 -45.34 -9.70
C SER A 242 10.04 -45.94 -8.94
N ILE A 243 10.10 -47.24 -8.68
CA ILE A 243 9.14 -47.95 -7.83
C ILE A 243 9.68 -48.00 -6.40
N ASP A 244 8.86 -47.61 -5.43
CA ASP A 244 9.16 -47.87 -4.01
C ASP A 244 9.15 -49.39 -3.75
N ARG A 245 10.33 -49.94 -3.48
CA ARG A 245 10.51 -51.38 -3.29
C ARG A 245 9.88 -51.91 -2.02
N ASN A 246 9.42 -51.06 -1.11
CA ASN A 246 8.59 -51.47 0.02
C ASN A 246 7.18 -51.90 -0.41
N THR A 247 6.72 -51.46 -1.60
CA THR A 247 5.40 -51.80 -2.15
C THR A 247 5.44 -52.96 -3.15
N ASP A 248 6.61 -53.24 -3.71
CA ASP A 248 6.87 -54.35 -4.64
C ASP A 248 8.07 -55.20 -4.17
N LEU A 249 7.91 -55.86 -3.02
CA LEU A 249 8.97 -56.67 -2.39
C LEU A 249 9.41 -57.83 -3.27
N GLU A 250 8.47 -58.41 -4.02
CA GLU A 250 8.73 -59.51 -4.93
C GLU A 250 9.36 -59.06 -6.26
N ARG A 251 9.47 -57.75 -6.51
CA ARG A 251 10.02 -57.18 -7.74
C ARG A 251 9.28 -57.71 -8.97
N ILE A 252 7.95 -57.72 -8.88
CA ILE A 252 7.05 -58.17 -9.95
C ILE A 252 7.04 -57.15 -11.08
N PHE A 253 7.30 -55.88 -10.77
CA PHE A 253 7.27 -54.77 -11.73
C PHE A 253 8.63 -54.08 -11.86
N ASN A 254 8.94 -53.67 -13.09
CA ASN A 254 10.03 -52.79 -13.45
C ASN A 254 9.50 -51.48 -14.00
N MET A 255 10.32 -50.44 -13.95
CA MET A 255 9.97 -49.12 -14.46
C MET A 255 11.14 -48.52 -15.23
N ASP A 256 10.87 -47.96 -16.40
CA ASP A 256 11.85 -47.15 -17.12
C ASP A 256 12.01 -45.80 -16.41
N ALA A 257 13.26 -45.48 -16.06
CA ALA A 257 13.55 -44.29 -15.27
C ALA A 257 13.35 -42.97 -16.04
N ASN A 258 13.31 -42.99 -17.38
CA ASN A 258 13.18 -41.78 -18.20
C ASN A 258 11.75 -41.62 -18.76
N THR A 259 11.10 -42.72 -19.14
CA THR A 259 9.76 -42.67 -19.75
C THR A 259 8.63 -42.88 -18.75
N GLY A 260 8.90 -43.51 -17.61
CA GLY A 260 7.87 -43.86 -16.63
C GLY A 260 7.05 -45.11 -17.01
N ASP A 261 7.47 -45.84 -18.05
CA ASP A 261 6.80 -47.06 -18.49
C ASP A 261 6.99 -48.19 -17.47
N ILE A 262 5.89 -48.82 -17.07
CA ILE A 262 5.86 -49.96 -16.16
C ILE A 262 5.86 -51.24 -17.00
N THR A 263 6.81 -52.12 -16.71
CA THR A 263 6.95 -53.42 -17.36
C THR A 263 6.85 -54.56 -16.36
N ILE A 264 6.41 -55.71 -16.84
CA ILE A 264 6.32 -56.92 -16.01
C ILE A 264 7.66 -57.61 -15.92
N ALA A 265 8.14 -57.86 -14.71
CA ALA A 265 9.40 -58.55 -14.43
C ALA A 265 9.19 -60.04 -14.06
N LYS A 266 8.00 -60.40 -13.57
CA LYS A 266 7.62 -61.76 -13.21
C LYS A 266 6.20 -62.08 -13.67
N ARG A 267 5.92 -63.35 -13.96
CA ARG A 267 4.57 -63.78 -14.33
C ARG A 267 3.58 -63.43 -13.22
N LEU A 268 2.42 -62.94 -13.64
CA LEU A 268 1.28 -62.69 -12.76
C LEU A 268 0.46 -63.97 -12.63
N ASP A 269 -0.20 -64.11 -11.50
CA ASP A 269 -1.11 -65.22 -11.21
C ASP A 269 -2.22 -64.68 -10.33
N ARG A 270 -3.42 -64.53 -10.91
CA ARG A 270 -4.54 -63.86 -10.24
C ARG A 270 -5.01 -64.64 -9.02
N GLU A 271 -4.91 -65.96 -9.05
CA GLU A 271 -5.24 -66.84 -7.93
C GLU A 271 -4.30 -66.64 -6.73
N THR A 272 -3.03 -66.26 -6.98
CA THR A 272 -2.07 -65.92 -5.93
C THR A 272 -2.29 -64.51 -5.39
N ALA A 273 -2.45 -63.52 -6.29
CA ALA A 273 -2.69 -62.13 -5.93
C ALA A 273 -3.64 -61.45 -6.93
N GLY A 274 -4.84 -61.12 -6.47
CA GLY A 274 -5.86 -60.47 -7.31
C GLY A 274 -5.61 -58.96 -7.54
N TRP A 275 -4.66 -58.36 -6.84
CA TRP A 275 -4.26 -56.95 -6.99
C TRP A 275 -2.85 -56.73 -6.43
N HIS A 276 -2.17 -55.71 -6.94
CA HIS A 276 -0.87 -55.26 -6.45
C HIS A 276 -0.94 -53.76 -6.13
N ASN A 277 -0.35 -53.35 -5.01
CA ASN A 277 -0.18 -51.94 -4.69
C ASN A 277 1.21 -51.50 -5.11
N LEU A 278 1.30 -50.48 -5.96
CA LEU A 278 2.57 -49.95 -6.44
C LEU A 278 2.65 -48.48 -6.08
N THR A 279 3.64 -48.11 -5.27
CA THR A 279 3.97 -46.70 -5.07
C THR A 279 5.10 -46.31 -6.01
N VAL A 280 4.86 -45.25 -6.78
CA VAL A 280 5.80 -44.69 -7.74
C VAL A 280 6.34 -43.38 -7.20
N ILE A 281 7.64 -43.16 -7.37
CA ILE A 281 8.35 -41.96 -6.96
C ILE A 281 8.87 -41.26 -8.21
N ALA A 282 8.58 -39.96 -8.33
CA ALA A 282 9.18 -39.07 -9.31
C ALA A 282 10.14 -38.12 -8.61
N MET A 283 11.31 -37.89 -9.18
CA MET A 283 12.35 -37.00 -8.65
C MET A 283 13.01 -36.20 -9.77
N GLU A 284 13.47 -34.99 -9.49
CA GLU A 284 14.31 -34.23 -10.43
C GLU A 284 15.70 -34.86 -10.56
N ALA A 285 16.22 -34.95 -11.78
CA ALA A 285 17.54 -35.50 -12.04
C ALA A 285 18.64 -34.55 -11.54
N GLY A 286 19.44 -35.02 -10.57
CA GLY A 286 20.61 -34.29 -10.06
C GLY A 286 20.52 -33.84 -8.61
N ARG A 287 19.48 -34.25 -7.87
CA ARG A 287 19.35 -34.10 -6.42
C ARG A 287 18.93 -35.41 -5.75
#